data_AF-W8C5A7-F1
#
_entry.id   AF-W8C5A7-F1
#
_cell.length_a   1.000
_cell.length_b   1.000
_cell.length_c   1.000
_cell.angle_alpha   90.00
_cell.angle_beta   90.00
_cell.angle_gamma   90.00
#
_symmetry.space_group_name_H-M   'P 1'
#
loop_
_entity.id
_entity.type
_entity.pdbx_description
1 polymer ?
#
loop_
_entity_poly.entity_id
_entity_poly.type
_entity_poly.pdbx_seq_one_letter_code
_entity_poly.pdbx_strand_id
1 'polypeptide(L)'
;MGHCMRGGPITSNGYLNFLREFRKKCCGLSAVETVRQGAKLWNRLSCKQKDKYRLMGRNARPRRRRCAPKRKRRSCAPRRRKRRSCARKRRRPRCGKRRRPKRRRSCRPKRSRPRRRPRGCSRRRKRCMKPGPVTANAFLNFLRAYRRKHCGLTPQETVKKGARRWCSLSPECKRRYMRQACKMSKSKRKKRSRICRSFRKKRRC
;
A
#
# COMPACT_ATOMS: atom_id res chain seq x y z
N MET A 1 -5.73 -25.55 -35.93
CA MET A 1 -4.86 -24.40 -36.27
C MET A 1 -4.87 -23.40 -35.13
N GLY A 2 -3.71 -22.97 -34.62
CA GLY A 2 -3.63 -22.07 -33.47
C GLY A 2 -4.01 -20.63 -33.82
N HIS A 3 -4.98 -20.04 -33.11
CA HIS A 3 -5.38 -18.65 -33.33
C HIS A 3 -4.24 -17.68 -33.00
N CYS A 4 -3.84 -16.86 -33.98
CA CYS A 4 -2.91 -15.76 -33.77
C CYS A 4 -3.54 -14.75 -32.79
N MET A 5 -2.79 -14.36 -31.75
CA MET A 5 -3.33 -13.43 -30.75
C MET A 5 -3.49 -12.03 -31.36
N ARG A 6 -4.71 -11.46 -31.28
CA ARG A 6 -4.98 -10.09 -31.72
C ARG A 6 -4.07 -9.10 -30.99
N GLY A 7 -3.52 -8.15 -31.74
CA GLY A 7 -2.71 -7.07 -31.18
C GLY A 7 -3.53 -6.19 -30.25
N GLY A 8 -3.06 -5.98 -29.02
CA GLY A 8 -3.66 -5.02 -28.09
C GLY A 8 -3.54 -3.56 -28.56
N PRO A 9 -4.13 -2.59 -27.84
CA PRO A 9 -4.10 -1.18 -28.24
C PRO A 9 -2.67 -0.62 -28.34
N ILE A 10 -2.47 0.39 -29.19
CA ILE A 10 -1.21 1.16 -29.21
C ILE A 10 -1.04 1.83 -27.85
N THR A 11 0.11 1.62 -27.21
CA THR A 11 0.44 2.23 -25.92
C THR A 11 1.53 3.27 -26.08
N SER A 12 1.76 4.10 -25.06
CA SER A 12 2.93 5.00 -25.06
C SER A 12 4.26 4.29 -24.74
N ASN A 13 4.24 3.00 -24.44
CA ASN A 13 5.44 2.22 -24.14
C ASN A 13 5.95 1.52 -25.41
N GLY A 14 7.15 1.88 -25.87
CA GLY A 14 7.75 1.31 -27.07
C GLY A 14 7.91 -0.21 -27.02
N TYR A 15 8.26 -0.78 -25.85
CA TYR A 15 8.40 -2.23 -25.71
C TYR A 15 7.07 -2.97 -25.93
N LEU A 16 5.97 -2.45 -25.37
CA LEU A 16 4.66 -3.05 -25.54
C LEU A 16 4.16 -2.94 -26.98
N ASN A 17 4.49 -1.86 -27.68
CA ASN A 17 4.20 -1.71 -29.10
C ASN A 17 5.00 -2.70 -29.96
N PHE A 18 6.26 -2.96 -29.61
CA PHE A 18 7.05 -4.02 -30.24
C PHE A 18 6.43 -5.40 -30.01
N LEU A 19 6.09 -5.73 -28.75
CA LEU A 19 5.44 -7.00 -28.44
C LEU A 19 4.10 -7.17 -29.18
N ARG A 20 3.39 -6.07 -29.46
CA ARG A 20 2.17 -6.12 -30.26
C ARG A 20 2.45 -6.64 -31.67
N GLU A 21 3.45 -6.11 -32.35
CA GLU A 21 3.82 -6.57 -33.70
C GLU A 21 4.48 -7.95 -33.67
N PHE A 22 5.31 -8.22 -32.65
CA PHE A 22 5.96 -9.52 -32.46
C PHE A 22 4.93 -10.66 -32.29
N ARG A 23 3.87 -10.42 -31.52
CA ARG A 23 2.78 -11.39 -31.32
C ARG A 23 1.99 -11.71 -32.60
N LYS A 24 1.96 -10.80 -33.58
CA LYS A 24 1.33 -11.08 -34.88
C LYS A 24 2.14 -12.07 -35.71
N LYS A 25 3.47 -12.05 -35.57
CA LYS A 25 4.39 -12.89 -36.34
C LYS A 25 4.56 -14.28 -35.75
N CYS A 26 4.41 -14.42 -34.44
CA CYS A 26 4.60 -15.69 -33.75
C CYS A 26 3.25 -16.32 -33.37
N CYS A 27 2.61 -17.00 -34.33
CA CYS A 27 1.44 -17.83 -34.08
C CYS A 27 1.89 -19.20 -33.51
N GLY A 28 1.06 -19.82 -32.65
CA GLY A 28 1.35 -21.13 -32.06
C GLY A 28 2.19 -21.14 -30.77
N LEU A 29 2.83 -20.02 -30.41
CA LEU A 29 3.54 -19.90 -29.12
C LEU A 29 2.59 -19.54 -27.98
N SER A 30 2.86 -20.08 -26.78
CA SER A 30 2.14 -19.64 -25.59
C SER A 30 2.46 -18.17 -25.29
N ALA A 31 1.51 -17.46 -24.66
CA ALA A 31 1.71 -16.05 -24.32
C ALA A 31 2.97 -15.79 -23.48
N VAL A 32 3.37 -16.77 -22.65
CA VAL A 32 4.59 -16.68 -21.84
C VAL A 32 5.83 -16.78 -22.70
N GLU A 33 5.86 -17.71 -23.65
CA GLU A 33 6.99 -17.88 -24.58
C GLU A 33 7.14 -16.69 -25.51
N THR A 34 6.03 -16.16 -26.03
CA THR A 34 6.07 -14.96 -26.86
C THR A 34 6.66 -13.77 -26.12
N VAL A 35 6.32 -13.60 -24.84
CA VAL A 35 6.91 -12.52 -24.01
C VAL A 35 8.39 -12.78 -23.73
N ARG A 36 8.80 -14.03 -23.45
CA ARG A 36 10.21 -14.37 -23.21
C ARG A 36 11.08 -14.14 -24.44
N GLN A 37 10.67 -14.64 -25.60
CA GLN A 37 11.40 -14.47 -26.85
C GLN A 37 11.38 -13.00 -27.31
N GLY A 38 10.22 -12.35 -27.19
CA GLY A 38 10.08 -10.92 -27.49
C GLY A 38 10.98 -10.05 -26.62
N ALA A 39 11.13 -10.37 -25.33
CA ALA A 39 12.06 -9.66 -24.44
C ALA A 39 13.52 -9.81 -24.90
N LYS A 40 13.94 -11.03 -25.28
CA LYS A 40 15.30 -11.29 -25.79
C LYS A 40 15.57 -10.48 -27.06
N LEU A 41 14.65 -10.50 -28.02
CA LEU A 41 14.78 -9.75 -29.27
C LEU A 41 14.75 -8.24 -29.05
N TRP A 42 13.86 -7.74 -28.19
CA TRP A 42 13.83 -6.32 -27.82
C TRP A 42 15.16 -5.84 -27.25
N ASN A 43 15.81 -6.64 -26.41
CA ASN A 43 17.10 -6.26 -25.83
C ASN A 43 18.20 -6.18 -26.91
N ARG A 44 18.14 -7.04 -27.94
CA ARG A 44 19.05 -7.03 -29.09
C ARG A 44 18.83 -5.87 -30.07
N LEU A 45 17.64 -5.24 -30.06
CA LEU A 45 17.37 -4.10 -30.94
C LEU A 45 18.25 -2.89 -30.58
N SER A 46 18.73 -2.20 -31.60
CA SER A 46 19.47 -0.94 -31.45
C SER A 46 18.55 0.19 -30.95
N CYS A 47 19.13 1.29 -30.46
CA CYS A 47 18.36 2.47 -30.03
C CYS A 47 17.48 3.03 -31.16
N LYS A 48 18.02 3.13 -32.38
CA LYS A 48 17.27 3.58 -33.58
C LYS A 48 16.06 2.70 -33.89
N GLN A 49 16.22 1.38 -33.80
CA GLN A 49 15.12 0.43 -33.99
C GLN A 49 14.07 0.54 -32.88
N LYS A 50 14.49 0.74 -31.62
CA LYS A 50 13.58 0.97 -30.49
C LYS A 50 12.78 2.27 -30.63
N ASP A 51 13.38 3.31 -31.21
CA ASP A 51 12.72 4.61 -31.38
C ASP A 51 11.51 4.56 -32.31
N LYS A 52 11.53 3.73 -33.37
CA LYS A 52 10.35 3.46 -34.21
C LYS A 52 9.12 3.10 -33.37
N TYR A 53 9.30 2.23 -32.37
CA TYR A 53 8.21 1.78 -31.50
C TYR A 53 7.81 2.82 -30.44
N ARG A 54 8.75 3.69 -30.03
CA ARG A 54 8.46 4.81 -29.13
C ARG A 54 7.65 5.89 -29.84
N LEU A 55 7.94 6.17 -31.11
CA LEU A 55 7.25 7.18 -31.91
C LEU A 55 5.79 6.80 -32.19
N MET A 56 5.50 5.52 -32.45
CA MET A 56 4.12 5.03 -32.58
C MET A 56 3.23 5.42 -31.39
N GLY A 57 3.78 5.34 -30.17
CA GLY A 57 3.05 5.72 -28.96
C GLY A 57 2.86 7.23 -28.78
N ARG A 58 3.69 8.06 -29.44
CA ARG A 58 3.56 9.53 -29.45
C ARG A 58 2.46 9.96 -30.43
N ASN A 59 2.39 9.35 -31.60
CA ASN A 59 1.42 9.67 -32.65
C ASN A 59 0.01 9.18 -32.31
N ALA A 60 -0.12 8.08 -31.56
CA ALA A 60 -1.41 7.56 -31.11
C ALA A 60 -2.03 8.37 -29.95
N ARG A 61 -1.31 9.34 -29.36
CA ARG A 61 -1.92 10.23 -28.37
C ARG A 61 -2.78 11.24 -29.14
N PRO A 62 -4.10 11.32 -28.90
CA PRO A 62 -4.85 12.47 -29.38
C PRO A 62 -4.14 13.70 -28.84
N ARG A 63 -3.67 14.58 -29.75
CA ARG A 63 -3.15 15.90 -29.38
C ARG A 63 -4.17 16.45 -28.40
N ARG A 64 -3.80 16.57 -27.11
CA ARG A 64 -4.69 17.12 -26.09
C ARG A 64 -5.19 18.42 -26.69
N ARG A 65 -6.46 18.46 -27.11
CA ARG A 65 -7.08 19.67 -27.67
C ARG A 65 -6.71 20.73 -26.66
N ARG A 66 -5.85 21.68 -27.06
CA ARG A 66 -5.39 22.76 -26.19
C ARG A 66 -6.66 23.29 -25.55
N CYS A 67 -6.79 23.10 -24.23
CA CYS A 67 -7.99 23.53 -23.53
C CYS A 67 -8.22 24.97 -23.97
N ALA A 68 -9.36 25.20 -24.65
CA ALA A 68 -9.72 26.51 -25.14
C ALA A 68 -9.46 27.53 -24.02
N PRO A 69 -8.85 28.69 -24.32
CA PRO A 69 -8.46 29.65 -23.29
C PRO A 69 -9.69 29.93 -22.45
N LYS A 70 -9.60 29.60 -21.15
CA LYS A 70 -10.68 29.85 -20.20
C LYS A 70 -10.96 31.35 -20.25
N ARG A 71 -12.05 31.76 -20.91
CA ARG A 71 -12.54 33.14 -20.90
C ARG A 71 -12.57 33.57 -19.44
N LYS A 72 -11.75 34.58 -19.10
CA LYS A 72 -11.71 35.21 -17.77
C LYS A 72 -13.15 35.53 -17.39
N ARG A 73 -13.69 34.84 -16.38
CA ARG A 73 -14.99 35.19 -15.81
C ARG A 73 -14.85 36.60 -15.24
N ARG A 74 -15.53 37.56 -15.88
CA ARG A 74 -15.62 38.95 -15.46
C ARG A 74 -16.07 39.01 -13.99
N SER A 75 -15.44 39.93 -13.28
CA SER A 75 -15.70 40.37 -11.92
C SER A 75 -17.19 40.60 -11.66
N CYS A 76 -17.77 39.85 -10.71
CA CYS A 76 -19.00 40.27 -10.06
C CYS A 76 -18.62 41.11 -8.83
N ALA A 77 -18.90 42.41 -8.91
CA ALA A 77 -18.73 43.37 -7.82
C ALA A 77 -19.63 43.03 -6.61
N PRO A 78 -19.17 43.23 -5.36
CA PRO A 78 -20.01 43.05 -4.19
C PRO A 78 -20.92 44.27 -4.00
N ARG A 79 -22.22 44.11 -4.26
CA ARG A 79 -23.21 45.14 -3.93
C ARG A 79 -23.31 45.29 -2.40
N ARG A 80 -22.93 46.48 -1.91
CA ARG A 80 -23.26 47.03 -0.60
C ARG A 80 -24.78 46.95 -0.36
N ARG A 81 -25.24 46.34 0.73
CA ARG A 81 -26.57 46.63 1.30
C ARG A 81 -26.48 46.77 2.82
N LYS A 82 -27.24 47.76 3.28
CA LYS A 82 -27.19 48.48 4.55
C LYS A 82 -27.60 47.61 5.76
N ARG A 83 -27.06 48.03 6.90
CA ARG A 83 -27.45 47.69 8.28
C ARG A 83 -28.96 47.80 8.50
N ARG A 84 -29.55 46.81 9.16
CA ARG A 84 -30.55 47.01 10.22
C ARG A 84 -30.28 46.03 11.36
N SER A 85 -30.22 46.60 12.55
CA SER A 85 -30.18 45.99 13.87
C SER A 85 -31.29 44.96 14.03
N CYS A 86 -30.99 43.81 14.63
CA CYS A 86 -31.88 43.04 15.51
C CYS A 86 -31.21 41.73 15.98
N ALA A 87 -31.17 41.56 17.29
CA ALA A 87 -31.14 40.33 18.08
C ALA A 87 -30.10 39.22 17.76
N ARG A 88 -29.19 39.06 18.73
CA ARG A 88 -28.36 37.88 18.97
C ARG A 88 -29.21 36.59 19.02
N LYS A 89 -29.28 35.86 17.90
CA LYS A 89 -29.35 34.39 17.92
C LYS A 89 -28.21 33.89 17.06
N ARG A 90 -27.28 33.15 17.67
CA ARG A 90 -26.14 32.48 17.03
C ARG A 90 -26.64 31.43 16.02
N ARG A 91 -27.15 31.89 14.87
CA ARG A 91 -27.36 31.06 13.69
C ARG A 91 -26.00 30.83 13.07
N ARG A 92 -25.54 29.57 13.15
CA ARG A 92 -24.34 29.09 12.47
C ARG A 92 -24.32 29.62 11.03
N PRO A 93 -23.18 30.15 10.53
CA PRO A 93 -23.12 30.68 9.18
C PRO A 93 -23.50 29.54 8.22
N ARG A 94 -24.57 29.77 7.44
CA ARG A 94 -24.86 28.99 6.25
C ARG A 94 -23.74 29.27 5.25
N CYS A 95 -22.60 28.62 5.45
CA CYS A 95 -21.51 28.63 4.49
C CYS A 95 -22.00 27.92 3.22
N GLY A 96 -22.36 28.74 2.22
CA GLY A 96 -22.65 28.36 0.84
C GLY A 96 -21.46 27.75 0.13
N LYS A 97 -20.99 26.60 0.61
CA LYS A 97 -20.23 25.65 -0.19
C LYS A 97 -21.04 24.37 -0.19
N ARG A 98 -21.76 24.16 -1.28
CA ARG A 98 -22.09 22.82 -1.80
C ARG A 98 -20.77 22.05 -1.91
N ARG A 99 -20.29 21.51 -0.78
CA ARG A 99 -19.30 20.46 -0.76
C ARG A 99 -19.97 19.35 -1.56
N ARG A 100 -19.42 19.10 -2.75
CA ARG A 100 -19.75 17.96 -3.60
C ARG A 100 -20.15 16.78 -2.70
N PRO A 101 -21.30 16.13 -2.94
CA PRO A 101 -21.73 15.00 -2.13
C PRO A 101 -20.51 14.10 -1.97
N LYS A 102 -20.14 13.81 -0.71
CA LYS A 102 -19.10 12.84 -0.38
C LYS A 102 -19.39 11.65 -1.27
N ARG A 103 -18.60 11.47 -2.34
CA ARG A 103 -18.65 10.27 -3.16
C ARG A 103 -18.62 9.15 -2.15
N ARG A 104 -19.73 8.40 -2.11
CA ARG A 104 -19.92 7.25 -1.24
C ARG A 104 -18.59 6.52 -1.23
N ARG A 105 -18.06 6.26 -0.03
CA ARG A 105 -16.82 5.50 0.18
C ARG A 105 -17.08 4.03 -0.20
N SER A 106 -17.47 3.78 -1.45
CA SER A 106 -17.35 2.48 -2.11
C SER A 106 -15.90 2.19 -2.51
N CYS A 107 -14.95 3.00 -2.03
CA CYS A 107 -13.59 2.55 -1.74
C CYS A 107 -13.65 1.44 -0.68
N ARG A 108 -14.20 0.29 -1.07
CA ARG A 108 -13.87 -1.03 -0.52
C ARG A 108 -12.35 -0.97 -0.31
N PRO A 109 -11.83 -1.16 0.92
CA PRO A 109 -10.39 -1.12 1.14
C PRO A 109 -9.78 -2.03 0.09
N LYS A 110 -8.91 -1.47 -0.77
CA LYS A 110 -8.21 -2.24 -1.80
C LYS A 110 -7.66 -3.44 -1.07
N ARG A 111 -8.28 -4.61 -1.25
CA ARG A 111 -7.84 -5.87 -0.66
C ARG A 111 -6.35 -5.90 -0.95
N SER A 112 -5.54 -5.75 0.10
CA SER A 112 -4.09 -5.84 -0.02
C SER A 112 -3.86 -7.10 -0.82
N ARG A 113 -3.26 -6.95 -2.02
CA ARG A 113 -2.98 -8.09 -2.91
C ARG A 113 -2.49 -9.23 -2.02
N PRO A 114 -3.11 -10.42 -2.06
CA PRO A 114 -2.69 -11.52 -1.20
C PRO A 114 -1.19 -11.66 -1.38
N ARG A 115 -0.43 -11.47 -0.29
CA ARG A 115 1.02 -11.60 -0.32
C ARG A 115 1.29 -12.94 -0.99
N ARG A 116 1.93 -12.91 -2.16
CA ARG A 116 2.29 -14.12 -2.90
C ARG A 116 2.91 -15.08 -1.89
N ARG A 117 2.22 -16.20 -1.64
CA ARG A 117 2.73 -17.25 -0.76
C ARG A 117 4.13 -17.60 -1.27
N PRO A 118 5.17 -17.62 -0.42
CA PRO A 118 6.50 -18.05 -0.86
C PRO A 118 6.36 -19.43 -1.49
N ARG A 119 6.59 -19.52 -2.80
CA ARG A 119 6.66 -20.80 -3.51
C ARG A 119 7.98 -21.43 -3.11
N GLY A 120 7.91 -22.39 -2.19
CA GLY A 120 9.10 -23.00 -1.61
C GLY A 120 8.84 -23.54 -0.21
N CYS A 121 7.79 -24.36 -0.04
CA CYS A 121 7.71 -25.27 1.11
C CYS A 121 8.17 -26.64 0.63
N SER A 122 9.47 -26.79 0.41
CA SER A 122 10.08 -28.10 0.55
C SER A 122 9.74 -28.61 1.94
N ARG A 123 9.41 -29.91 2.04
CA ARG A 123 8.90 -30.64 3.21
C ARG A 123 9.88 -30.65 4.40
N ARG A 124 10.33 -29.49 4.85
CA ARG A 124 11.14 -29.33 6.06
C ARG A 124 10.20 -29.58 7.24
N ARG A 125 10.55 -30.61 8.03
CA ARG A 125 10.02 -30.95 9.36
C ARG A 125 9.36 -29.73 9.99
N LYS A 126 8.12 -29.84 10.51
CA LYS A 126 7.34 -28.76 11.13
C LYS A 126 8.14 -28.06 12.24
N ARG A 127 9.10 -27.20 11.87
CA ARG A 127 9.93 -26.44 12.80
C ARG A 127 8.93 -25.57 13.55
N CYS A 128 8.94 -25.69 14.87
CA CYS A 128 8.13 -24.86 15.76
C CYS A 128 8.11 -23.41 15.23
N MET A 129 6.92 -22.80 15.15
CA MET A 129 6.77 -21.47 14.54
C MET A 129 7.81 -20.51 15.10
N LYS A 130 8.51 -19.77 14.21
CA LYS A 130 9.51 -18.79 14.63
C LYS A 130 8.87 -17.85 15.66
N PRO A 131 9.40 -17.80 16.90
CA PRO A 131 8.84 -16.97 17.95
C PRO A 131 8.96 -15.50 17.54
N GLY A 132 7.88 -14.75 17.66
CA GLY A 132 7.84 -13.32 17.31
C GLY A 132 8.86 -12.48 18.11
N PRO A 133 9.02 -11.20 17.77
CA PRO A 133 9.96 -10.30 18.46
C PRO A 133 9.63 -10.16 19.96
N VAL A 134 10.62 -9.75 20.77
CA VAL A 134 10.37 -9.44 22.19
C VAL A 134 9.50 -8.18 22.23
N THR A 135 8.44 -8.21 23.03
CA THR A 135 7.51 -7.09 23.17
C THR A 135 7.67 -6.41 24.53
N ALA A 136 7.03 -5.25 24.70
CA ALA A 136 6.96 -4.55 25.98
C ALA A 136 5.88 -5.15 26.93
N ASN A 137 5.20 -6.23 26.53
CA ASN A 137 4.21 -6.89 27.37
C ASN A 137 4.79 -8.21 27.92
N ALA A 138 4.83 -8.34 29.24
CA ALA A 138 5.39 -9.51 29.92
C ALA A 138 4.64 -10.80 29.57
N PHE A 139 3.31 -10.76 29.48
CA PHE A 139 2.49 -11.92 29.11
C PHE A 139 2.80 -12.41 27.70
N LEU A 140 2.95 -11.50 26.73
CA LEU A 140 3.30 -11.88 25.35
C LEU A 140 4.71 -12.49 25.25
N ASN A 141 5.64 -12.02 26.08
CA ASN A 141 6.98 -12.62 26.17
C ASN A 141 6.92 -14.02 26.80
N PHE A 142 6.04 -14.25 27.77
CA PHE A 142 5.75 -15.58 28.29
C PHE A 142 5.13 -16.49 27.22
N LEU A 143 4.08 -16.05 26.52
CA LEU A 143 3.46 -16.83 25.44
C LEU A 143 4.47 -17.21 24.36
N ARG A 144 5.45 -16.34 24.10
CA ARG A 144 6.54 -16.64 23.19
C ARG A 144 7.43 -17.79 23.68
N ALA A 145 7.77 -17.84 24.97
CA ALA A 145 8.52 -18.94 25.56
C ALA A 145 7.66 -20.23 25.63
N TYR A 146 6.38 -20.09 25.99
CA TYR A 146 5.40 -21.17 26.05
C TYR A 146 5.25 -21.88 24.70
N ARG A 147 5.15 -21.12 23.60
CA ARG A 147 5.08 -21.64 22.23
C ARG A 147 6.30 -22.46 21.80
N ARG A 148 7.48 -22.19 22.37
CA ARG A 148 8.70 -22.95 22.06
C ARG A 148 8.67 -24.33 22.72
N LYS A 149 8.05 -24.43 23.89
CA LYS A 149 7.92 -25.69 24.65
C LYS A 149 6.74 -26.53 24.17
N HIS A 150 5.66 -25.88 23.70
CA HIS A 150 4.44 -26.56 23.26
C HIS A 150 4.24 -26.38 21.75
N CYS A 151 5.09 -27.04 20.97
CA CYS A 151 4.93 -27.08 19.52
C CYS A 151 3.75 -27.98 19.14
N GLY A 152 3.03 -27.62 18.07
CA GLY A 152 1.88 -28.38 17.59
C GLY A 152 0.52 -27.82 18.01
N LEU A 153 0.47 -27.00 19.07
CA LEU A 153 -0.75 -26.29 19.43
C LEU A 153 -1.12 -25.23 18.38
N THR A 154 -2.42 -25.11 18.10
CA THR A 154 -2.92 -23.98 17.33
C THR A 154 -2.67 -22.66 18.07
N PRO A 155 -2.62 -21.51 17.38
CA PRO A 155 -2.47 -20.22 18.04
C PRO A 155 -3.54 -19.95 19.11
N GLN A 156 -4.78 -20.40 18.88
CA GLN A 156 -5.88 -20.21 19.83
C GLN A 156 -5.68 -21.05 21.10
N GLU A 157 -5.33 -22.33 20.95
CA GLU A 157 -5.06 -23.22 22.10
C GLU A 157 -3.84 -22.76 22.89
N THR A 158 -2.80 -22.29 22.19
CA THR A 158 -1.63 -21.70 22.82
C THR A 158 -2.01 -20.54 23.73
N VAL A 159 -2.88 -19.64 23.25
CA VAL A 159 -3.32 -18.48 24.03
C VAL A 159 -4.17 -18.94 25.21
N LYS A 160 -5.13 -19.85 25.00
CA LYS A 160 -6.00 -20.38 26.07
C LYS A 160 -5.19 -21.08 27.18
N LYS A 161 -4.38 -22.09 26.82
CA LYS A 161 -3.57 -22.87 27.78
C LYS A 161 -2.46 -22.02 28.39
N GLY A 162 -1.83 -21.16 27.60
CA GLY A 162 -0.82 -20.22 28.06
C GLY A 162 -1.36 -19.19 29.05
N ALA A 163 -2.56 -18.64 28.82
CA ALA A 163 -3.20 -17.72 29.76
C ALA A 163 -3.45 -18.38 31.12
N ARG A 164 -4.01 -19.61 31.13
CA ARG A 164 -4.19 -20.38 32.37
C ARG A 164 -2.86 -20.57 33.11
N ARG A 165 -1.83 -21.06 32.41
CA ARG A 165 -0.51 -21.27 33.02
C ARG A 165 0.11 -19.97 33.53
N TRP A 166 -0.08 -18.85 32.83
CA TRP A 166 0.39 -17.53 33.26
C TRP A 166 -0.30 -17.08 34.55
N CYS A 167 -1.61 -17.28 34.67
CA CYS A 167 -2.33 -16.98 35.91
C CYS A 167 -1.77 -17.78 37.09
N SER A 168 -1.50 -19.07 36.89
CA SER A 168 -0.92 -19.97 37.91
C SER A 168 0.58 -19.76 38.19
N LEU A 169 1.29 -18.87 37.49
CA LEU A 169 2.69 -18.58 37.80
C LEU A 169 2.82 -17.68 39.04
N SER A 170 3.77 -18.02 39.91
CA SER A 170 4.16 -17.16 41.02
C SER A 170 4.68 -15.80 40.52
N PRO A 171 4.54 -14.72 41.32
CA PRO A 171 5.06 -13.40 40.98
C PRO A 171 6.56 -13.41 40.64
N GLU A 172 7.34 -14.25 41.32
CA GLU A 172 8.78 -14.41 41.08
C GLU A 172 9.07 -14.99 39.69
N CYS A 173 8.32 -16.01 39.26
CA CYS A 173 8.41 -16.55 37.91
C CYS A 173 8.02 -15.50 36.84
N LYS A 174 7.03 -14.65 37.14
CA LYS A 174 6.61 -13.55 36.25
C LYS A 174 7.69 -12.46 36.15
N ARG A 175 8.52 -12.26 37.18
CA ARG A 175 9.57 -11.23 37.26
C ARG A 175 10.55 -11.29 36.08
N ARG A 176 10.92 -12.50 35.63
CA ARG A 176 11.80 -12.69 34.46
C ARG A 176 11.22 -12.02 33.19
N TYR A 177 9.92 -12.21 32.94
CA TYR A 177 9.25 -11.67 31.76
C TYR A 177 8.95 -10.17 31.91
N MET A 178 8.71 -9.69 33.13
CA MET A 178 8.59 -8.27 33.45
C MET A 178 9.90 -7.52 33.19
N ARG A 179 11.05 -8.06 33.61
CA ARG A 179 12.37 -7.47 33.30
C ARG A 179 12.60 -7.33 31.79
N GLN A 180 12.21 -8.34 31.00
CA GLN A 180 12.29 -8.27 29.53
C GLN A 180 11.41 -7.16 28.94
N ALA A 181 10.17 -7.03 29.43
CA ALA A 181 9.25 -5.98 29.03
C ALA A 181 9.79 -4.58 29.38
N CYS A 182 10.33 -4.41 30.59
CA CYS A 182 10.94 -3.16 31.05
C CYS A 182 12.19 -2.77 30.24
N LYS A 183 13.01 -3.72 29.80
CA LYS A 183 14.18 -3.42 28.94
C LYS A 183 13.76 -2.81 27.60
N MET A 184 12.63 -3.25 27.05
CA MET A 184 12.12 -2.77 25.77
C MET A 184 11.49 -1.37 25.85
N SER A 185 10.89 -1.00 27.00
CA SER A 185 10.31 0.34 27.18
C SER A 185 11.40 1.41 27.29
N LYS A 186 12.50 1.12 28.00
CA LYS A 186 13.62 2.05 28.19
C LYS A 186 14.34 2.39 26.87
N SER A 187 14.62 1.41 26.01
CA SER A 187 15.37 1.66 24.76
C SER A 187 14.54 2.35 23.66
N LYS A 188 13.23 2.03 23.55
CA LYS A 188 12.36 2.61 22.52
C LYS A 188 11.81 3.99 22.90
N ARG A 189 11.66 4.31 24.19
CA ARG A 189 11.25 5.65 24.65
C ARG A 189 12.29 6.71 24.28
N LYS A 190 13.59 6.40 24.37
CA LYS A 190 14.67 7.29 23.91
C LYS A 190 14.62 7.57 22.39
N LYS A 191 14.32 6.57 21.55
CA LYS A 191 14.21 6.77 20.09
C LYS A 191 12.95 7.54 19.64
N ARG A 192 11.79 7.29 20.27
CA ARG A 192 10.55 8.02 19.92
C ARG A 192 10.54 9.47 20.43
N SER A 193 11.19 9.76 21.56
CA SER A 193 11.35 11.12 22.10
C SER A 193 12.02 12.07 21.10
N ARG A 194 13.07 11.63 20.40
CA ARG A 194 13.78 12.47 19.40
C ARG A 194 12.90 12.87 18.23
N ILE A 195 12.05 11.94 17.75
CA ILE A 195 11.14 12.20 16.63
C ILE A 195 9.99 13.13 17.04
N CYS A 196 9.45 13.01 18.27
CA CYS A 196 8.39 13.92 18.73
C CYS A 196 8.89 15.32 19.09
N ARG A 197 10.16 15.49 19.48
CA ARG A 197 10.73 16.83 19.77
C ARG A 197 10.93 17.67 18.51
N SER A 198 11.27 17.09 17.36
CA SER A 198 11.48 17.86 16.12
C SER A 198 10.19 18.46 15.54
N PHE A 199 9.02 17.85 15.79
CA PHE A 199 7.73 18.40 15.34
C PHE A 199 7.17 19.52 16.23
N ARG A 200 7.61 19.65 17.49
CA ARG A 200 7.13 20.72 18.39
C ARG A 200 7.85 22.07 18.18
N LYS A 201 9.10 22.08 17.68
CA LYS A 201 9.83 23.33 17.40
C LYS A 201 9.33 24.08 16.15
N LYS A 202 8.62 23.42 15.22
CA LYS A 202 8.13 24.03 13.96
C LYS A 202 6.77 24.73 14.04
N ARG A 203 6.22 24.91 15.24
CA ARG A 203 4.90 25.56 15.47
C ARG A 203 4.98 26.82 16.34
N ARG A 204 6.19 27.34 16.59
CA ARG A 204 6.43 28.56 17.38
C ARG A 204 7.11 29.68 16.56
N CYS A 205 7.04 29.60 15.24
CA CYS A 205 7.41 30.68 14.33
C CYS A 205 6.20 30.96 13.44
#